data_AF-A0A9D0H0S1-F1
#
_entry.id   AF-A0A9D0H0S1-F1
#
_cell.length_a   1.000
_cell.length_b   1.000
_cell.length_c   1.000
_cell.angle_alpha   90.00
_cell.angle_beta   90.00
_cell.angle_gamma   90.00
#
_symmetry.space_group_name_H-M   'P 1'
#
loop_
_entity.id
_entity.type
_entity.pdbx_description
1 polymer ?
#
loop_
_entity_poly.entity_id
_entity_poly.type
_entity_poly.pdbx_seq_one_letter_code
_entity_poly.pdbx_strand_id
1 'polypeptide(L)'
;MKVQNIVFNRIGNNVSVLIEYPNVNIQILDQISFNLRGFNFEVSSICVDNNSLKAVMSIISGKENKKISFIFTQKELIIDQLGSFLPSEEGFTGKIKNPEILFKAGVDPEITTLFSEDQLFIPQKDFFKTVAKLFAE
;
A
#
# COMPACT_ATOMS: atom_id res chain seq x y z
N MET A 1 6.33 -1.51 17.35
CA MET A 1 6.52 -2.20 16.06
C MET A 1 7.97 -2.61 15.93
N LYS A 2 8.23 -3.79 15.39
CA LYS A 2 9.56 -4.25 15.01
C LYS A 2 9.55 -4.70 13.55
N VAL A 3 10.53 -4.26 12.76
CA VAL A 3 10.73 -4.77 11.40
C VAL A 3 11.72 -5.92 11.49
N GLN A 4 11.32 -7.12 11.04
CA GLN A 4 12.18 -8.29 11.15
C GLN A 4 12.94 -8.58 9.86
N ASN A 5 12.22 -8.66 8.74
CA ASN A 5 12.78 -9.06 7.45
C ASN A 5 12.34 -8.09 6.36
N ILE A 6 13.30 -7.69 5.52
CA ILE A 6 13.06 -6.95 4.28
C ILE A 6 13.76 -7.70 3.15
N VAL A 7 12.97 -8.21 2.22
CA VAL A 7 13.44 -8.71 0.94
C VAL A 7 13.03 -7.69 -0.11
N PHE A 8 14.00 -7.06 -0.75
CA PHE A 8 13.77 -6.17 -1.88
C PHE A 8 14.62 -6.64 -3.05
N ASN A 9 14.05 -7.55 -3.85
CA ASN A 9 14.75 -8.22 -4.93
C ASN A 9 14.27 -7.72 -6.30
N ARG A 10 14.99 -6.74 -6.85
CA ARG A 10 14.69 -6.16 -8.17
C ARG A 10 14.79 -7.18 -9.30
N ILE A 11 15.71 -8.14 -9.23
CA ILE A 11 15.92 -9.14 -10.29
C ILE A 11 14.73 -10.12 -10.34
N GLY A 12 14.30 -10.61 -9.18
CA GLY A 12 13.12 -11.47 -9.05
C GLY A 12 11.79 -10.71 -9.08
N ASN A 13 11.83 -9.38 -9.18
CA ASN A 13 10.68 -8.47 -9.11
C ASN A 13 9.76 -8.75 -7.90
N ASN A 14 10.34 -8.90 -6.71
CA ASN A 14 9.58 -9.24 -5.52
C ASN A 14 10.00 -8.41 -4.31
N VAL A 15 9.01 -8.02 -3.51
CA VAL A 15 9.17 -7.36 -2.23
C VAL A 15 8.47 -8.18 -1.15
N SER A 16 9.17 -8.40 -0.04
CA SER A 16 8.55 -8.87 1.20
C SER A 16 9.02 -8.05 2.38
N VAL A 17 8.09 -7.65 3.25
CA VAL A 17 8.39 -6.93 4.48
C VAL A 17 7.60 -7.55 5.62
N LEU A 18 8.30 -8.09 6.61
CA LEU A 18 7.68 -8.62 7.83
C LEU A 18 7.69 -7.56 8.94
N ILE A 19 6.50 -7.18 9.38
CA ILE A 19 6.26 -6.13 10.38
C ILE A 19 5.51 -6.74 11.56
N GLU A 20 6.10 -6.62 12.75
CA GLU A 20 5.47 -7.04 14.00
C GLU A 20 4.83 -5.83 14.70
N TYR A 21 3.51 -5.87 14.83
CA TYR A 21 2.73 -4.98 15.69
C TYR A 21 2.48 -5.65 17.06
N PRO A 22 2.05 -4.92 18.10
CA PRO A 22 1.87 -5.50 19.44
C PRO A 22 0.98 -6.75 19.50
N ASN A 23 -0.03 -6.85 18.63
CA ASN A 23 -1.03 -7.93 18.64
C ASN A 23 -1.12 -8.72 17.32
N VAL A 24 -0.34 -8.35 16.30
CA VAL A 24 -0.47 -8.95 14.96
C VAL A 24 0.84 -8.85 14.20
N ASN A 25 1.13 -9.84 13.38
CA ASN A 25 2.26 -9.85 12.46
C ASN A 25 1.73 -9.74 11.04
N ILE A 26 2.27 -8.80 10.27
CA ILE A 26 1.88 -8.58 8.88
C ILE A 26 3.08 -8.83 7.98
N GLN A 27 2.85 -9.62 6.93
CA GLN A 27 3.84 -9.81 5.88
C GLN A 27 3.34 -9.17 4.58
N ILE A 28 3.89 -7.99 4.28
CA ILE A 28 3.69 -7.37 2.96
C ILE A 28 4.36 -8.28 1.92
N LEU A 29 3.61 -8.66 0.88
CA LEU A 29 4.06 -9.49 -0.23
C LEU A 29 3.55 -8.89 -1.54
N ASP A 30 4.46 -8.46 -2.40
CA ASP A 30 4.10 -7.91 -3.71
C ASP A 30 5.25 -7.98 -4.72
N GLN A 31 4.99 -7.48 -5.91
CA GLN A 31 5.98 -7.15 -6.92
C GLN A 31 6.58 -5.77 -6.67
N ILE A 32 7.85 -5.60 -7.03
CA ILE A 32 8.50 -4.28 -6.95
C ILE A 32 7.97 -3.37 -8.06
N SER A 33 7.75 -3.92 -9.25
CA SER A 33 7.28 -3.20 -10.42
C SER A 33 6.18 -3.97 -11.13
N PHE A 34 5.15 -3.25 -11.57
CA PHE A 34 4.01 -3.83 -12.29
C PHE A 34 3.27 -2.78 -13.12
N ASN A 35 2.60 -3.23 -14.18
CA ASN A 35 1.74 -2.38 -15.00
C ASN A 35 0.27 -2.56 -14.61
N LEU A 36 -0.46 -1.46 -14.53
CA LEU A 36 -1.89 -1.46 -14.26
C LEU A 36 -2.57 -0.31 -15.02
N ARG A 37 -3.58 -0.63 -15.84
CA ARG A 37 -4.36 0.33 -16.64
C ARG A 37 -3.51 1.33 -17.46
N GLY A 38 -2.38 0.89 -17.99
CA GLY A 38 -1.47 1.73 -18.79
C GLY A 38 -0.45 2.55 -17.99
N PHE A 39 -0.48 2.48 -16.65
CA PHE A 39 0.49 3.08 -15.75
C PHE A 39 1.51 2.05 -15.31
N ASN A 40 2.77 2.48 -15.18
CA ASN A 40 3.81 1.67 -14.57
C ASN A 40 3.99 2.10 -13.10
N PHE A 41 3.86 1.15 -12.19
CA PHE A 41 4.05 1.35 -10.76
C PHE A 41 5.37 0.72 -10.33
N GLU A 42 6.16 1.43 -9.53
CA GLU A 42 7.43 0.94 -8.99
C GLU A 42 7.59 1.31 -7.53
N VAL A 43 7.82 0.33 -6.65
CA VAL A 43 8.32 0.55 -5.30
C VAL A 43 9.77 1.06 -5.42
N SER A 44 9.93 2.37 -5.33
CA SER A 44 11.20 3.05 -5.59
C SER A 44 12.15 3.03 -4.40
N SER A 45 11.62 2.97 -3.17
CA SER A 45 12.44 2.91 -1.96
C SER A 45 11.69 2.27 -0.79
N ILE A 46 12.46 1.64 0.09
CA ILE A 46 12.06 1.17 1.41
C ILE A 46 13.17 1.58 2.38
N CYS A 47 12.81 2.26 3.45
CA CYS A 47 13.71 2.75 4.48
C CYS A 47 13.16 2.40 5.86
N VAL A 48 14.04 1.96 6.75
CA VAL A 48 13.71 1.72 8.16
C VAL A 48 14.42 2.74 9.00
N ASP A 49 13.66 3.37 9.89
CA ASP A 49 14.13 4.22 10.96
C ASP A 49 13.71 3.59 12.30
N ASN A 50 14.26 4.07 13.42
CA ASN A 50 14.12 3.50 14.76
C ASN A 50 12.67 3.19 15.17
N ASN A 51 11.69 3.94 14.64
CA ASN A 51 10.27 3.80 15.00
C ASN A 51 9.32 3.68 13.80
N SER A 52 9.82 3.67 12.57
CA SER A 52 8.97 3.67 11.38
C SER A 52 9.62 2.94 10.21
N LEU A 53 8.81 2.25 9.41
CA LEU A 53 9.18 1.85 8.06
C LEU A 53 8.52 2.81 7.08
N LYS A 54 9.28 3.31 6.11
CA LYS A 54 8.80 4.18 5.04
C LYS A 54 9.02 3.47 3.72
N ALA A 55 7.99 3.35 2.91
CA ALA A 55 8.08 2.91 1.53
C ALA A 55 7.54 3.98 0.59
N VAL A 56 8.06 4.05 -0.63
CA VAL A 56 7.58 4.97 -1.66
C VAL A 56 7.30 4.21 -2.94
N MET A 57 6.08 4.35 -3.46
CA MET A 57 5.71 3.85 -4.78
C MET A 57 5.61 5.02 -5.75
N SER A 58 6.26 4.90 -6.90
CA SER A 58 6.15 5.82 -8.02
C SER A 58 5.06 5.35 -8.97
N ILE A 59 4.28 6.28 -9.52
CA ILE A 59 3.31 6.08 -10.58
C ILE A 59 3.81 6.82 -11.81
N ILE A 60 4.14 6.09 -12.86
CA ILE A 60 4.76 6.61 -14.07
C ILE A 60 3.75 6.51 -15.21
N SER A 61 3.41 7.66 -15.80
CA SER A 61 2.55 7.76 -16.98
C SER A 61 3.10 8.81 -17.94
N GLY A 62 3.57 8.38 -19.11
CA GLY A 62 4.24 9.26 -20.07
C GLY A 62 5.43 10.00 -19.43
N LYS A 63 5.32 11.34 -19.30
CA LYS A 63 6.33 12.18 -18.65
C LYS A 63 6.04 12.50 -17.18
N GLU A 64 4.87 12.11 -16.68
CA GLU A 64 4.48 12.35 -15.30
C GLU A 64 5.02 11.25 -14.38
N ASN A 65 5.49 11.67 -13.21
CA ASN A 65 5.94 10.78 -12.14
C ASN A 65 5.35 11.27 -10.80
N LYS A 66 4.26 10.62 -10.39
CA LYS A 66 3.61 10.87 -9.09
C LYS A 66 4.16 9.89 -8.06
N LYS A 67 4.16 10.26 -6.77
CA LYS A 67 4.66 9.39 -5.69
C LYS A 67 3.61 9.22 -4.61
N ILE A 68 3.46 8.00 -4.12
CA ILE A 68 2.67 7.64 -2.94
C ILE A 68 3.63 7.21 -1.84
N SER A 69 3.50 7.82 -0.67
CA SER A 69 4.31 7.47 0.51
C SER A 69 3.51 6.60 1.46
N PHE A 70 4.15 5.55 1.97
CA PHE A 70 3.61 4.61 2.95
C PHE A 70 4.46 4.71 4.20
N ILE A 71 3.85 5.04 5.34
CA ILE A 71 4.55 5.19 6.61
C ILE A 71 3.91 4.21 7.61
N PHE A 72 4.63 3.14 7.89
CA PHE A 72 4.27 2.14 8.89
C PHE A 72 4.84 2.60 10.23
N THR A 73 3.96 2.86 11.18
CA THR A 73 4.30 3.33 12.52
C THR A 73 4.10 2.23 13.55
N GLN A 74 4.25 2.53 14.84
CA GLN A 74 3.99 1.54 15.89
C GLN A 74 2.53 1.08 15.98
N LYS A 75 1.58 1.87 15.46
CA LYS A 75 0.13 1.63 15.64
C LYS A 75 -0.63 1.47 14.34
N GLU A 76 -0.18 2.11 13.28
CA GLU A 76 -0.93 2.24 12.04
C GLU A 76 -0.02 2.40 10.83
N LEU A 77 -0.59 2.13 9.67
CA LEU A 77 -0.08 2.51 8.36
C LEU A 77 -0.72 3.84 7.94
N ILE A 78 0.09 4.80 7.53
CA ILE A 78 -0.35 6.05 6.93
C ILE A 78 0.00 5.99 5.45
N ILE A 79 -1.00 6.15 4.59
CA ILE A 79 -0.80 6.27 3.15
C ILE A 79 -1.12 7.72 2.76
N ASP A 80 -0.13 8.38 2.18
CA ASP A 80 -0.28 9.76 1.73
C ASP A 80 -1.45 9.89 0.75
N GLN A 81 -2.22 10.97 0.91
CA GLN A 81 -3.44 11.26 0.12
C GLN A 81 -4.56 10.22 0.24
N LEU A 82 -4.48 9.24 1.15
CA LEU A 82 -5.51 8.22 1.33
C LEU A 82 -6.07 8.19 2.76
N GLY A 83 -5.22 8.00 3.77
CA GLY A 83 -5.65 7.93 5.18
C GLY A 83 -4.74 7.12 6.10
N SER A 84 -5.26 6.83 7.29
CA SER A 84 -4.63 5.98 8.31
C SER A 84 -5.37 4.65 8.40
N PHE A 85 -4.61 3.56 8.55
CA PHE A 85 -5.10 2.19 8.53
C PHE A 85 -4.53 1.40 9.70
N LEU A 86 -5.39 0.66 10.39
CA LEU A 86 -5.00 -0.20 11.49
C LEU A 86 -4.60 -1.59 10.96
N PRO A 87 -3.55 -2.20 11.53
CA PRO A 87 -3.16 -3.55 11.16
C PRO A 87 -4.21 -4.57 11.65
N SER A 88 -4.49 -5.56 10.81
CA SER A 88 -5.36 -6.71 11.08
C SER A 88 -4.66 -8.01 10.64
N GLU A 89 -5.20 -9.17 10.98
CA GLU A 89 -4.56 -10.48 10.69
C GLU A 89 -4.25 -10.69 9.20
N GLU A 90 -5.06 -10.12 8.32
CA GLU A 90 -4.94 -10.31 6.87
C GLU A 90 -4.42 -9.08 6.11
N GLY A 91 -4.18 -7.96 6.80
CA GLY A 91 -3.74 -6.72 6.14
C GLY A 91 -4.00 -5.47 6.96
N PHE A 92 -4.62 -4.48 6.33
CA PHE A 92 -4.88 -3.18 6.94
C PHE A 92 -6.30 -2.72 6.64
N THR A 93 -6.96 -2.15 7.65
CA THR A 93 -8.32 -1.64 7.51
C THR A 93 -8.39 -0.21 8.00
N GLY A 94 -9.04 0.67 7.23
CA GLY A 94 -9.11 2.08 7.56
C GLY A 94 -10.16 2.84 6.77
N LYS A 95 -10.57 3.99 7.32
CA LYS A 95 -11.46 4.92 6.64
C LYS A 95 -10.65 5.83 5.72
N ILE A 96 -11.09 5.94 4.47
CA ILE A 96 -10.51 6.86 3.49
C ILE A 96 -11.00 8.27 3.77
N LYS A 97 -10.08 9.24 3.68
CA LYS A 97 -10.42 10.67 3.80
C LYS A 97 -10.48 11.40 2.47
N ASN A 98 -9.99 10.77 1.40
CA ASN A 98 -9.93 11.35 0.06
C ASN A 98 -11.28 11.22 -0.68
N PRO A 99 -11.97 12.34 -0.98
CA PRO A 99 -13.25 12.33 -1.69
C PRO A 99 -13.19 11.74 -3.10
N GLU A 100 -12.07 11.92 -3.82
CA GLU A 100 -11.91 11.42 -5.19
C GLU A 100 -11.88 9.89 -5.20
N ILE A 101 -11.19 9.28 -4.23
CA ILE A 101 -11.15 7.82 -4.10
C ILE A 101 -12.50 7.26 -3.68
N LEU A 102 -13.22 7.95 -2.77
CA LEU A 102 -14.58 7.57 -2.40
C LEU A 102 -15.53 7.64 -3.60
N PHE A 103 -15.40 8.68 -4.43
CA PHE A 103 -16.15 8.78 -5.67
C PHE A 103 -15.83 7.63 -6.63
N LYS A 104 -14.54 7.33 -6.84
CA LYS A 104 -14.10 6.18 -7.66
C LYS A 104 -14.68 4.87 -7.15
N ALA A 105 -14.69 4.64 -5.84
CA ALA A 105 -15.28 3.46 -5.23
C ALA A 105 -16.78 3.32 -5.48
N GLY A 106 -17.49 4.42 -5.73
CA GLY A 106 -18.90 4.43 -6.10
C GLY A 106 -19.18 4.13 -7.58
N VAL A 107 -18.17 4.21 -8.45
CA VAL A 107 -18.34 4.05 -9.92
C VAL A 107 -17.56 2.87 -10.51
N ASP A 108 -16.51 2.39 -9.83
CA ASP A 108 -15.67 1.27 -10.27
C ASP A 108 -15.89 0.03 -9.39
N PRO A 109 -16.57 -1.01 -9.90
CA PRO A 109 -16.84 -2.23 -9.16
C PRO A 109 -15.59 -2.94 -8.62
N GLU A 110 -14.46 -2.86 -9.33
CA GLU A 110 -13.21 -3.48 -8.88
C GLU A 110 -12.69 -2.80 -7.61
N ILE A 111 -12.88 -1.48 -7.51
CA ILE A 111 -12.52 -0.71 -6.33
C ILE A 111 -13.54 -0.95 -5.21
N THR A 112 -14.83 -1.01 -5.52
CA THR A 112 -15.90 -1.27 -4.54
C THR A 112 -15.64 -2.56 -3.75
N THR A 113 -15.13 -3.61 -4.41
CA THR A 113 -14.82 -4.89 -3.71
C THR A 113 -13.75 -4.78 -2.63
N LEU A 114 -12.97 -3.71 -2.62
CA LEU A 114 -11.98 -3.44 -1.58
C LEU A 114 -12.60 -2.84 -0.31
N PHE A 115 -13.87 -2.44 -0.37
CA PHE A 115 -14.59 -1.86 0.75
C PHE A 115 -15.51 -2.89 1.39
N SER A 116 -15.51 -2.90 2.72
CA SER A 116 -16.54 -3.53 3.54
C SER A 116 -17.15 -2.46 4.42
N GLU A 117 -18.46 -2.25 4.27
CA GLU A 117 -19.17 -1.11 4.86
C GLU A 117 -18.49 0.22 4.47
N ASP A 118 -17.95 0.95 5.45
CA ASP A 118 -17.33 2.27 5.27
C ASP A 118 -15.79 2.21 5.27
N GLN A 119 -15.22 1.01 5.26
CA GLN A 119 -13.78 0.81 5.48
C GLN A 119 -13.14 0.15 4.26
N LEU A 120 -12.00 0.70 3.85
CA LEU A 120 -11.14 0.09 2.86
C LEU A 120 -10.29 -0.97 3.54
N PHE A 121 -10.24 -2.15 2.94
CA PHE A 121 -9.33 -3.22 3.28
C PHE A 121 -8.19 -3.31 2.26
N ILE A 122 -6.95 -3.32 2.77
CA ILE A 122 -5.74 -3.50 1.97
C ILE A 122 -5.08 -4.81 2.43
N PRO A 123 -5.13 -5.88 1.62
CA PRO A 123 -4.56 -7.16 1.98
C PRO A 123 -3.04 -7.09 2.09
N GLN A 124 -2.46 -7.95 2.93
CA GLN A 124 -1.00 -8.07 3.06
C GLN A 124 -0.33 -8.65 1.80
N LYS A 125 -1.06 -9.49 1.05
CA LYS A 125 -0.68 -9.99 -0.28
C LYS A 125 -1.21 -9.04 -1.35
N ASP A 126 -0.39 -8.75 -2.37
CA ASP A 126 -0.70 -7.79 -3.43
C ASP A 126 -1.00 -6.39 -2.86
N PHE A 127 -0.31 -6.01 -1.78
CA PHE A 127 -0.53 -4.78 -1.02
C PHE A 127 -0.38 -3.50 -1.85
N PHE A 128 0.79 -3.30 -2.49
CA PHE A 128 1.07 -2.14 -3.33
C PHE A 128 0.17 -2.15 -4.56
N LYS A 129 -0.07 -3.32 -5.15
CA LYS A 129 -0.97 -3.49 -6.29
C LYS A 129 -2.41 -3.12 -5.96
N THR A 130 -2.88 -3.46 -4.76
CA THR A 130 -4.22 -3.09 -4.28
C THR A 130 -4.34 -1.58 -4.12
N VAL A 131 -3.35 -0.94 -3.50
CA VAL A 131 -3.32 0.52 -3.38
C VAL A 131 -3.23 1.18 -4.75
N ALA A 132 -2.43 0.63 -5.67
CA ALA A 132 -2.30 1.14 -7.04
C ALA A 132 -3.62 1.20 -7.81
N LYS A 133 -4.55 0.26 -7.58
CA LYS A 133 -5.91 0.29 -8.18
C LYS A 133 -6.67 1.58 -7.86
N LEU A 134 -6.44 2.17 -6.69
CA LEU A 134 -7.11 3.39 -6.27
C LEU A 134 -6.60 4.62 -7.04
N PHE A 135 -5.35 4.58 -7.50
CA PHE A 135 -4.66 5.71 -8.14
C PHE A 135 -4.45 5.55 -9.65
N ALA A 136 -4.77 4.39 -10.22
CA ALA A 136 -4.74 4.18 -11.67
C ALA A 136 -6.00 4.79 -12.32
N GLU A 137 -5.82 5.64 -13.34
CA GLU A 137 -6.90 6.39 -14.02
C GLU A 137 -7.02 6.07 -15.51
#